data_AF-A0A2N1NV61-F1
#
_entry.id   AF-A0A2N1NV61-F1
#
_cell.length_a   1.000
_cell.length_b   1.000
_cell.length_c   1.000
_cell.angle_alpha   90.00
_cell.angle_beta   90.00
_cell.angle_gamma   90.00
#
_symmetry.space_group_name_H-M   'P 1'
#
loop_
_entity.id
_entity.type
_entity.pdbx_description
1 polymer ?
#
loop_
_entity_poly.entity_id
_entity_poly.type
_entity_poly.pdbx_seq_one_letter_code
_entity_poly.pdbx_strand_id
1 'polypeptide(L)'
;MDKIMEKNDEEVPTWVMQSKMNSLEQFFKNFDDIYETHLVDIVKCKKIEEYNIIELEDKLIGPANITKPGKLLICINKPEMRVPSVLHFLMVFLMKWAGLATKKIIEEYIECHVKAENEIERMEYDKKMAATEFDELKWEYDGLSTAFDKFKKNSADSGLTSGLMIADLEGRIKNLEANVTAKENLIRNLEADVTAKEQIILEKSEQTNMLWEKIRGLEAKMEKSTCQNTDMDLDKKQTKKKCPNKKRKRAQAQHT
;
A
#
# COMPACT_ATOMS: atom_id res chain seq x y z
N MET A 1 11.03 1.62 -37.21
CA MET A 1 12.13 2.59 -37.40
C MET A 1 11.93 3.40 -38.67
N ASP A 2 11.50 2.78 -39.77
CA ASP A 2 11.37 3.44 -41.09
C ASP A 2 10.41 4.65 -41.13
N LYS A 3 9.26 4.58 -40.44
CA LYS A 3 8.29 5.69 -40.37
C LYS A 3 8.77 6.97 -39.66
N ILE A 4 9.79 6.87 -38.82
CA ILE A 4 10.37 8.03 -38.11
C ILE A 4 11.49 8.65 -38.95
N MET A 5 12.23 7.83 -39.70
CA MET A 5 13.26 8.28 -40.63
C MET A 5 12.66 9.08 -41.79
N GLU A 6 11.59 8.59 -42.39
CA GLU A 6 10.92 9.23 -43.55
C GLU A 6 10.30 10.60 -43.21
N LYS A 7 9.86 10.78 -41.95
CA LYS A 7 9.23 12.04 -41.50
C LYS A 7 10.24 13.17 -41.35
N ASN A 8 11.47 12.85 -40.94
CA ASN A 8 12.55 13.82 -40.76
C ASN A 8 13.10 14.36 -42.09
N ASP A 9 13.06 13.55 -43.17
CA ASP A 9 13.63 13.91 -44.48
C ASP A 9 12.86 15.05 -45.17
N GLU A 10 11.58 15.25 -44.86
CA GLU A 10 10.75 16.32 -45.43
C GLU A 10 10.58 17.52 -44.46
N GLU A 11 10.65 17.25 -43.16
CA GLU A 11 10.49 18.24 -42.09
C GLU A 11 11.73 19.14 -41.95
N VAL A 12 12.93 18.59 -42.08
CA VAL A 12 14.19 19.36 -42.01
C VAL A 12 14.33 20.36 -43.17
N PRO A 13 14.14 19.99 -44.45
CA PRO A 13 14.18 20.95 -45.55
C PRO A 13 13.14 22.07 -45.41
N THR A 14 11.93 21.73 -44.96
CA THR A 14 10.85 22.70 -44.73
C THR A 14 11.23 23.68 -43.64
N TRP A 15 11.76 23.20 -42.51
CA TRP A 15 12.24 24.05 -41.42
C TRP A 15 13.40 24.94 -41.87
N VAL A 16 14.38 24.40 -42.61
CA VAL A 16 15.50 25.19 -43.16
C VAL A 16 14.99 26.29 -44.09
N MET A 17 14.02 25.99 -44.94
CA MET A 17 13.43 26.97 -45.85
C MET A 17 12.67 28.06 -45.09
N GLN A 18 11.87 27.69 -44.09
CA GLN A 18 11.15 28.65 -43.25
C GLN A 18 12.11 29.53 -42.45
N SER A 19 13.15 28.94 -41.86
CA SER A 19 14.19 29.65 -41.11
C SER A 19 14.91 30.68 -41.99
N LYS A 20 15.29 30.29 -43.22
CA LYS A 20 15.86 31.20 -44.21
C LYS A 20 14.93 32.38 -44.53
N MET A 21 13.64 32.10 -44.75
CA MET A 21 12.66 33.15 -45.04
C MET A 21 12.52 34.12 -43.86
N ASN A 22 12.44 33.60 -42.64
CA ASN A 22 12.36 34.42 -41.42
C ASN A 22 13.62 35.29 -41.25
N SER A 23 14.82 34.74 -41.46
CA SER A 23 16.07 35.52 -41.38
C SER A 23 16.15 36.60 -42.45
N LEU A 24 15.68 36.32 -43.68
CA LEU A 24 15.61 37.31 -44.75
C LEU A 24 14.61 38.42 -44.42
N GLU A 25 13.42 38.07 -43.95
CA GLU A 25 12.40 39.04 -43.52
C GLU A 25 12.94 39.93 -42.39
N GLN A 26 13.57 39.35 -41.37
CA GLN A 26 14.19 40.09 -40.28
C GLN A 26 15.33 41.00 -40.75
N PHE A 27 16.14 40.54 -41.72
CA PHE A 27 17.18 41.36 -42.32
C PHE A 27 16.58 42.58 -43.02
N PHE A 28 15.60 42.39 -43.92
CA PHE A 28 14.99 43.47 -44.70
C PHE A 28 14.13 44.40 -43.86
N LYS A 29 13.52 43.93 -42.76
CA LYS A 29 12.80 44.78 -41.81
C LYS A 29 13.67 45.89 -41.22
N ASN A 30 14.99 45.65 -41.09
CA ASN A 30 15.93 46.70 -40.67
C ASN A 30 16.16 47.77 -41.74
N PHE A 31 15.61 47.60 -42.95
CA PHE A 31 15.74 48.50 -44.10
C PHE A 31 14.50 49.31 -44.43
N ASP A 32 13.32 48.94 -43.91
CA ASP A 32 12.04 49.54 -44.27
C ASP A 32 11.99 51.06 -44.00
N ASP A 33 12.56 51.53 -42.88
CA ASP A 33 12.52 52.94 -42.48
C ASP A 33 13.84 53.70 -42.68
N ILE A 34 14.87 53.09 -43.28
CA ILE A 34 16.20 53.72 -43.41
C ILE A 34 16.13 54.97 -44.29
N TYR A 35 15.28 54.97 -45.32
CA TYR A 35 15.15 56.09 -46.24
C TYR A 35 14.77 57.38 -45.49
N GLU A 36 13.74 57.30 -44.66
CA GLU A 36 13.22 58.44 -43.91
C GLU A 36 14.11 58.79 -42.71
N THR A 37 14.74 57.80 -42.08
CA THR A 37 15.46 57.99 -40.81
C THR A 37 16.93 58.37 -40.99
N HIS A 38 17.58 57.91 -42.07
CA HIS A 38 19.04 57.99 -42.21
C HIS A 38 19.51 58.47 -43.59
N LEU A 39 18.89 58.02 -44.69
CA LEU A 39 19.40 58.33 -46.04
C LEU A 39 19.30 59.81 -46.40
N VAL A 40 18.26 60.51 -45.94
CA VAL A 40 18.09 61.97 -46.16
C VAL A 40 19.27 62.77 -45.63
N ASP A 41 19.86 62.37 -44.50
CA ASP A 41 20.98 63.10 -43.90
C ASP A 41 22.31 62.76 -44.58
N ILE A 42 22.46 61.53 -45.09
CA ILE A 42 23.65 61.09 -45.84
C ILE A 42 23.72 61.75 -47.22
N VAL A 43 22.58 61.93 -47.91
CA VAL A 43 22.54 62.56 -49.24
C VAL A 43 22.94 64.04 -49.19
N LYS A 44 22.85 64.70 -48.02
CA LYS A 44 23.27 66.09 -47.82
C LYS A 44 24.79 66.24 -47.71
N CYS A 45 25.55 65.17 -47.48
CA CYS A 45 27.01 65.21 -47.35
C CYS A 45 27.69 65.53 -48.70
N LYS A 46 28.60 66.52 -48.72
CA LYS A 46 29.29 66.95 -49.96
C LYS A 46 30.77 66.55 -49.98
N LYS A 47 31.39 66.37 -48.81
CA LYS A 47 32.81 66.02 -48.67
C LYS A 47 33.01 64.74 -47.87
N ILE A 48 34.11 64.03 -48.15
CA ILE A 48 34.49 62.80 -47.43
C ILE A 48 34.81 63.09 -45.97
N GLU A 49 35.29 64.30 -45.67
CA GLU A 49 35.52 64.77 -44.32
C GLU A 49 34.21 64.97 -43.56
N GLU A 50 33.13 65.45 -44.19
CA GLU A 50 31.82 65.61 -43.52
C GLU A 50 31.16 64.26 -43.18
N TYR A 51 31.40 63.24 -43.99
CA TYR A 51 30.95 61.86 -43.75
C TYR A 51 31.80 61.14 -42.69
N ASN A 52 33.13 61.35 -42.67
CA ASN A 52 34.07 60.64 -41.76
C ASN A 52 34.42 61.39 -40.45
N ILE A 53 34.29 62.73 -40.37
CA ILE A 53 34.70 63.54 -39.19
C ILE A 53 33.52 63.77 -38.22
N ILE A 54 32.29 63.72 -38.69
CA ILE A 54 31.13 64.06 -37.87
C ILE A 54 30.55 62.78 -37.29
N GLU A 55 30.31 62.80 -36.00
CA GLU A 55 29.51 61.91 -35.14
C GLU A 55 28.20 61.34 -35.76
N LEU A 56 27.87 61.60 -37.02
CA LEU A 56 26.73 61.11 -37.77
C LEU A 56 26.74 59.57 -37.88
N GLU A 57 27.87 58.94 -38.22
CA GLU A 57 27.93 57.49 -38.34
C GLU A 57 27.80 56.81 -36.97
N ASP A 58 28.48 57.33 -35.95
CA ASP A 58 28.37 56.88 -34.55
C ASP A 58 26.98 57.17 -33.95
N LYS A 59 26.29 58.24 -34.38
CA LYS A 59 24.94 58.60 -33.92
C LYS A 59 23.84 57.77 -34.60
N LEU A 60 24.03 57.41 -35.87
CA LEU A 60 23.03 56.65 -36.65
C LEU A 60 23.21 55.14 -36.46
N ILE A 61 24.45 54.64 -36.40
CA ILE A 61 24.76 53.20 -36.35
C ILE A 61 25.26 52.76 -34.96
N GLY A 62 25.68 53.70 -34.11
CA GLY A 62 26.38 53.42 -32.86
C GLY A 62 27.91 53.38 -33.04
N PRO A 63 28.70 53.43 -31.95
CA PRO A 63 30.17 53.44 -32.02
C PRO A 63 30.68 52.21 -32.78
N ALA A 64 31.13 52.44 -34.02
CA ALA A 64 31.35 51.37 -34.97
C ALA A 64 32.72 50.68 -34.77
N ASN A 65 32.71 49.50 -34.12
CA ASN A 65 33.82 48.54 -34.18
C ASN A 65 33.80 47.71 -35.49
N ILE A 66 32.81 47.91 -36.36
CA ILE A 66 32.64 47.16 -37.61
C ILE A 66 33.51 47.82 -38.68
N THR A 67 34.80 47.53 -38.60
CA THR A 67 35.86 47.87 -39.57
C THR A 67 35.97 49.36 -39.93
N LYS A 68 37.10 49.98 -39.53
CA LYS A 68 37.66 51.12 -40.25
C LYS A 68 37.58 50.78 -41.74
N PRO A 69 37.11 51.70 -42.62
CA PRO A 69 36.97 51.41 -44.04
C PRO A 69 38.33 50.98 -44.58
N GLY A 70 38.58 49.67 -44.59
CA GLY A 70 39.81 49.11 -45.14
C GLY A 70 39.78 49.48 -46.59
N LYS A 71 40.90 50.05 -47.10
CA LYS A 71 41.07 50.57 -48.47
C LYS A 71 40.09 49.89 -49.43
N LEU A 72 38.91 50.48 -49.58
CA LEU A 72 37.95 50.01 -50.55
C LEU A 72 38.67 50.22 -51.87
N LEU A 73 38.91 49.14 -52.62
CA LEU A 73 39.54 49.17 -53.94
C LEU A 73 38.66 49.88 -55.00
N ILE A 74 37.77 50.77 -54.56
CA ILE A 74 37.06 51.70 -55.41
C ILE A 74 38.01 52.88 -55.59
N CYS A 75 38.86 52.80 -56.60
CA CYS A 75 39.74 53.89 -56.99
C CYS A 75 38.89 55.03 -57.56
N ILE A 76 38.39 55.93 -56.70
CA ILE A 76 37.58 57.10 -57.09
C ILE A 76 38.38 58.07 -58.00
N ASN A 77 39.71 57.90 -58.05
CA ASN A 77 40.62 58.77 -58.79
C ASN A 77 40.90 58.33 -60.24
N LYS A 78 40.25 57.28 -60.76
CA LYS A 78 40.34 57.01 -62.21
C LYS A 78 39.43 58.00 -62.95
N PRO A 79 39.95 58.80 -63.90
CA PRO A 79 39.18 59.84 -64.59
C PRO A 79 37.98 59.32 -65.40
N GLU A 80 37.95 58.01 -65.70
CA GLU A 80 36.88 57.35 -66.46
C GLU A 80 35.68 56.90 -65.60
N MET A 81 35.77 56.92 -64.26
CA MET A 81 34.68 56.56 -63.35
C MET A 81 34.46 57.64 -62.28
N ARG A 82 33.95 58.81 -62.68
CA ARG A 82 33.41 59.81 -61.73
C ARG A 82 32.08 59.32 -61.17
N VAL A 83 32.12 58.46 -60.16
CA VAL A 83 30.93 58.13 -59.36
C VAL A 83 30.62 59.36 -58.50
N PRO A 84 29.39 59.91 -58.54
CA PRO A 84 28.96 60.98 -57.63
C PRO A 84 29.29 60.62 -56.18
N SER A 85 29.92 61.54 -55.44
CA SER A 85 30.33 61.34 -54.05
C SER A 85 29.18 60.86 -53.14
N VAL A 86 27.96 61.33 -53.42
CA VAL A 86 26.72 60.88 -52.76
C VAL A 86 26.49 59.37 -52.89
N LEU A 87 26.70 58.79 -54.08
CA LEU A 87 26.55 57.34 -54.28
C LEU A 87 27.62 56.54 -53.53
N HIS A 88 28.82 57.11 -53.38
CA HIS A 88 29.88 56.48 -52.59
C HIS A 88 29.51 56.42 -51.11
N PHE A 89 29.07 57.54 -50.51
CA PHE A 89 28.66 57.60 -49.11
C PHE A 89 27.45 56.70 -48.83
N LEU A 90 26.48 56.70 -49.74
CA LEU A 90 25.31 55.82 -49.65
C LEU A 90 25.72 54.35 -49.61
N MET A 91 26.63 53.93 -50.51
CA MET A 91 27.10 52.54 -50.55
C MET A 91 27.88 52.14 -49.30
N VAL A 92 28.75 53.02 -48.78
CA VAL A 92 29.51 52.74 -47.55
C VAL A 92 28.57 52.59 -46.35
N PHE A 93 27.60 53.49 -46.21
CA PHE A 93 26.61 53.43 -45.14
C PHE A 93 25.77 52.16 -45.21
N LEU A 94 25.20 51.85 -46.38
CA LEU A 94 24.35 50.67 -46.56
C LEU A 94 25.12 49.36 -46.29
N MET A 95 26.41 49.29 -46.67
CA MET A 95 27.23 48.12 -46.36
C MET A 95 27.46 47.96 -44.85
N LYS A 96 27.74 49.06 -44.12
CA LYS A 96 27.91 49.00 -42.66
C LYS A 96 26.61 48.66 -41.95
N TRP A 97 25.49 49.23 -42.40
CA TRP A 97 24.16 48.93 -41.88
C TRP A 97 23.79 47.46 -42.08
N ALA A 98 24.02 46.94 -43.30
CA ALA A 98 23.85 45.52 -43.59
C ALA A 98 24.71 44.62 -42.70
N GLY A 99 25.96 45.02 -42.46
CA GLY A 99 26.86 44.33 -41.52
C GLY A 99 26.31 44.29 -40.09
N LEU A 100 25.75 45.40 -39.60
CA LEU A 100 25.15 45.46 -38.27
C LEU A 100 23.86 44.61 -38.17
N ALA A 101 22.98 44.70 -39.17
CA ALA A 101 21.76 43.89 -39.24
C ALA A 101 22.09 42.40 -39.27
N THR A 102 23.08 42.00 -40.08
CA THR A 102 23.56 40.61 -40.15
C THR A 102 24.15 40.16 -38.81
N LYS A 103 24.94 41.00 -38.16
CA LYS A 103 25.54 40.69 -36.85
C LYS A 103 24.46 40.39 -35.81
N LYS A 104 23.41 41.21 -35.71
CA LYS A 104 22.31 40.99 -34.75
C LYS A 104 21.61 39.65 -34.98
N ILE A 105 21.29 39.32 -36.24
CA ILE A 105 20.66 38.05 -36.59
C ILE A 105 21.54 36.86 -36.20
N ILE A 106 22.86 36.96 -36.42
CA ILE A 106 23.81 35.91 -36.02
C ILE A 106 23.87 35.76 -34.50
N GLU A 107 23.92 36.88 -33.75
CA GLU A 107 23.97 36.86 -32.28
C GLU A 107 22.71 36.20 -31.69
N GLU A 108 21.53 36.56 -32.18
CA GLU A 108 20.26 35.94 -31.78
C GLU A 108 20.25 34.43 -32.08
N TYR A 109 20.73 34.03 -33.26
CA TYR A 109 20.80 32.62 -33.64
C TYR A 109 21.75 31.82 -32.73
N ILE A 110 22.92 32.37 -32.41
CA ILE A 110 23.87 31.76 -31.48
C ILE A 110 23.24 31.61 -30.09
N GLU A 111 22.57 32.65 -29.58
CA GLU A 111 21.91 32.59 -28.28
C GLU A 111 20.82 31.52 -28.23
N CYS A 112 19.99 31.43 -29.28
CA CYS A 112 19.00 30.37 -29.41
C CYS A 112 19.62 28.97 -29.42
N HIS A 113 20.72 28.78 -30.16
CA HIS A 113 21.41 27.49 -30.22
C HIS A 113 21.97 27.07 -28.87
N VAL A 114 22.64 27.99 -28.16
CA VAL A 114 23.19 27.74 -26.82
C VAL A 114 22.08 27.39 -25.83
N LYS A 115 20.93 28.06 -25.88
CA LYS A 115 19.78 27.71 -25.03
C LYS A 115 19.26 26.30 -25.33
N ALA A 116 19.12 25.95 -26.61
CA ALA A 116 18.66 24.62 -27.01
C ALA A 116 19.62 23.51 -26.57
N GLU A 117 20.94 23.70 -26.72
CA GLU A 117 21.95 22.74 -26.25
C GLU A 117 21.86 22.50 -24.74
N ASN A 118 21.76 23.57 -23.94
CA ASN A 118 21.61 23.45 -22.48
C ASN A 118 20.31 22.72 -22.09
N GLU A 119 19.24 22.91 -22.85
CA GLU A 119 17.95 22.27 -22.60
C GLU A 119 17.99 20.78 -22.97
N ILE A 120 18.68 20.41 -24.04
CA ILE A 120 18.96 19.01 -24.40
C ILE A 120 19.77 18.31 -23.31
N GLU A 121 20.84 18.94 -22.82
CA GLU A 121 21.67 18.37 -21.75
C GLU A 121 20.86 18.14 -20.46
N ARG A 122 19.99 19.09 -20.10
CA ARG A 122 19.07 18.94 -18.95
C ARG A 122 18.10 17.78 -19.15
N MET A 123 17.47 17.68 -20.33
CA MET A 123 16.55 16.58 -20.64
C MET A 123 17.25 15.21 -20.60
N GLU A 124 18.50 15.14 -21.06
CA GLU A 124 19.29 13.90 -21.00
C GLU A 124 19.62 13.49 -19.56
N TYR A 125 19.97 14.47 -18.71
CA TYR A 125 20.15 14.25 -17.28
C TYR A 125 18.87 13.74 -16.61
N ASP A 126 17.73 14.42 -16.83
CA ASP A 126 16.43 14.04 -16.24
C ASP A 126 16.00 12.64 -16.70
N LYS A 127 16.20 12.34 -17.99
CA LYS A 127 15.93 10.99 -18.55
C LYS A 127 16.76 9.91 -17.86
N LYS A 128 18.03 10.20 -17.57
CA LYS A 128 18.92 9.25 -16.89
C LYS A 128 18.48 9.03 -15.44
N MET A 129 18.09 10.09 -14.73
CA MET A 129 17.56 10.00 -13.36
C MET A 129 16.26 9.19 -13.32
N ALA A 130 15.32 9.47 -14.23
CA ALA A 130 14.07 8.72 -14.34
C ALA A 130 14.30 7.23 -14.66
N ALA A 131 15.31 6.91 -15.49
CA ALA A 131 15.68 5.53 -15.76
C ALA A 131 16.20 4.81 -14.49
N THR A 132 17.01 5.49 -13.68
CA THR A 132 17.50 4.92 -12.41
C THR A 132 16.38 4.71 -11.39
N GLU A 133 15.45 5.66 -11.26
CA GLU A 133 14.27 5.51 -10.38
C GLU A 133 13.38 4.35 -10.84
N PHE A 134 13.22 4.16 -12.16
CA PHE A 134 12.45 3.06 -12.70
C PHE A 134 13.09 1.70 -12.41
N ASP A 135 14.42 1.60 -12.51
CA ASP A 135 15.15 0.38 -12.17
C ASP A 135 15.05 0.05 -10.66
N GLU A 136 15.10 1.05 -9.79
CA GLU A 136 14.92 0.88 -8.35
C GLU A 136 13.49 0.42 -8.01
N LEU A 137 12.48 1.07 -8.60
CA LEU A 137 11.08 0.68 -8.43
C LEU A 137 10.81 -0.75 -8.91
N LYS A 138 11.46 -1.16 -10.01
CA LYS A 138 11.37 -2.53 -10.51
C LYS A 138 11.96 -3.54 -9.52
N TRP A 139 13.10 -3.23 -8.92
CA TRP A 139 13.71 -4.06 -7.89
C TRP A 139 12.81 -4.19 -6.65
N GLU A 140 12.19 -3.10 -6.20
CA GLU A 140 11.22 -3.13 -5.09
C GLU A 140 10.00 -3.98 -5.43
N TYR A 141 9.47 -3.85 -6.64
CA TYR A 141 8.33 -4.64 -7.12
C TYR A 141 8.64 -6.14 -7.13
N ASP A 142 9.81 -6.54 -7.64
CA ASP A 142 10.24 -7.93 -7.65
C ASP A 142 10.41 -8.49 -6.23
N GLY A 143 10.93 -7.67 -5.30
CA GLY A 143 11.02 -7.99 -3.88
C GLY A 143 9.65 -8.19 -3.23
N LEU A 144 8.69 -7.29 -3.50
CA LEU A 144 7.33 -7.38 -2.99
C LEU A 144 6.58 -8.59 -3.55
N SER A 145 6.74 -8.87 -4.85
CA SER A 145 6.15 -10.04 -5.52
C SER A 145 6.62 -11.35 -4.88
N THR A 146 7.92 -11.47 -4.63
CA THR A 146 8.52 -12.63 -3.94
C THR A 146 7.98 -12.79 -2.51
N ALA A 147 7.85 -11.67 -1.77
CA ALA A 147 7.30 -11.69 -0.43
C ALA A 147 5.82 -12.12 -0.40
N PHE A 148 5.04 -11.68 -1.40
CA PHE A 148 3.64 -12.03 -1.55
C PHE A 148 3.45 -13.54 -1.83
N ASP A 149 4.25 -14.11 -2.72
CA ASP A 149 4.21 -15.56 -2.99
C ASP A 149 4.55 -16.39 -1.75
N LYS A 150 5.56 -15.96 -0.98
CA LYS A 150 5.91 -16.59 0.30
C LYS A 150 4.77 -16.50 1.31
N PHE A 151 4.11 -15.34 1.42
CA PHE A 151 2.96 -15.16 2.29
C PHE A 151 1.80 -16.08 1.89
N LYS A 152 1.50 -16.17 0.59
CA LYS A 152 0.45 -17.04 0.05
C LYS A 152 0.70 -18.51 0.40
N LYS A 153 1.96 -18.97 0.26
CA LYS A 153 2.36 -20.33 0.64
C LYS A 153 2.17 -20.57 2.14
N ASN A 154 2.68 -19.67 2.99
CA ASN A 154 2.54 -19.79 4.44
C ASN A 154 1.08 -19.78 4.90
N SER A 155 0.23 -18.98 4.26
CA SER A 155 -1.20 -18.92 4.55
C SER A 155 -1.90 -20.23 4.18
N ALA A 156 -1.57 -20.82 3.03
CA ALA A 156 -2.09 -22.13 2.63
C ALA A 156 -1.64 -23.24 3.61
N ASP A 157 -0.36 -23.27 3.99
CA ASP A 157 0.19 -24.25 4.93
C ASP A 157 -0.45 -24.12 6.33
N SER A 158 -0.65 -22.89 6.81
CA SER A 158 -1.35 -22.61 8.06
C SER A 158 -2.81 -23.05 7.98
N GLY A 159 -3.51 -22.75 6.89
CA GLY A 159 -4.89 -23.16 6.68
C GLY A 159 -5.06 -24.68 6.68
N LEU A 160 -4.15 -25.40 6.02
CA LEU A 160 -4.12 -26.87 6.01
C LEU A 160 -3.93 -27.43 7.44
N THR A 161 -2.96 -26.89 8.17
CA THR A 161 -2.62 -27.35 9.53
C THR A 161 -3.79 -27.11 10.50
N SER A 162 -4.37 -25.91 10.48
CA SER A 162 -5.55 -25.59 11.29
C SER A 162 -6.74 -26.46 10.91
N GLY A 163 -6.99 -26.68 9.61
CA GLY A 163 -8.07 -27.54 9.13
C GLY A 163 -7.93 -28.98 9.61
N LEU A 164 -6.72 -29.55 9.57
CA LEU A 164 -6.45 -30.90 10.08
C LEU A 164 -6.66 -31.01 11.59
N MET A 165 -6.19 -30.01 12.37
CA MET A 165 -6.42 -29.99 13.81
C MET A 165 -7.89 -29.88 14.18
N ILE A 166 -8.66 -29.06 13.46
CA ILE A 166 -10.11 -28.93 13.67
C ILE A 166 -10.80 -30.28 13.40
N ALA A 167 -10.49 -30.95 12.29
CA ALA A 167 -11.08 -32.24 11.95
C ALA A 167 -10.76 -33.34 12.99
N ASP A 168 -9.54 -33.38 13.51
CA ASP A 168 -9.17 -34.30 14.60
C ASP A 168 -10.00 -34.03 15.87
N LEU A 169 -10.08 -32.76 16.29
CA LEU A 169 -10.83 -32.37 17.48
C LEU A 169 -12.32 -32.64 17.33
N GLU A 170 -12.92 -32.35 16.17
CA GLU A 170 -14.32 -32.67 15.85
C GLU A 170 -14.58 -34.18 15.94
N GLY A 171 -13.67 -35.01 15.40
CA GLY A 171 -13.76 -36.47 15.50
C GLY A 171 -13.72 -36.96 16.95
N ARG A 172 -12.84 -36.39 17.78
CA ARG A 172 -12.74 -36.72 19.22
C ARG A 172 -13.99 -36.30 19.99
N ILE A 173 -14.54 -35.13 19.71
CA ILE A 173 -15.79 -34.64 20.32
C ILE A 173 -16.93 -35.59 19.99
N LYS A 174 -17.11 -35.95 18.71
CA LYS A 174 -18.17 -36.87 18.27
C LYS A 174 -18.09 -38.24 18.96
N ASN A 175 -16.88 -38.76 19.18
CA ASN A 175 -16.67 -40.00 19.92
C ASN A 175 -17.06 -39.85 21.40
N LEU A 176 -16.66 -38.74 22.03
CA LEU A 176 -17.05 -38.44 23.42
C LEU A 176 -18.57 -38.29 23.57
N GLU A 177 -19.24 -37.62 22.65
CA GLU A 177 -20.71 -37.49 22.62
C GLU A 177 -21.40 -38.86 22.55
N ALA A 178 -20.91 -39.77 21.70
CA ALA A 178 -21.43 -41.13 21.61
C ALA A 178 -21.24 -41.91 22.92
N ASN A 179 -20.08 -41.77 23.57
CA ASN A 179 -19.80 -42.40 24.87
C ASN A 179 -20.69 -41.86 25.99
N VAL A 180 -20.93 -40.54 26.03
CA VAL A 180 -21.84 -39.92 27.00
C VAL A 180 -23.25 -40.44 26.80
N THR A 181 -23.75 -40.45 25.57
CA THR A 181 -25.08 -40.98 25.23
C THR A 181 -25.23 -42.44 25.67
N ALA A 182 -24.21 -43.27 25.43
CA ALA A 182 -24.22 -44.67 25.86
C ALA A 182 -24.30 -44.82 27.39
N LYS A 183 -23.55 -43.99 28.13
CA LYS A 183 -23.57 -43.99 29.60
C LYS A 183 -24.90 -43.47 30.16
N GLU A 184 -25.49 -42.45 29.57
CA GLU A 184 -26.81 -41.94 29.95
C GLU A 184 -27.90 -43.01 29.80
N ASN A 185 -27.86 -43.78 28.71
CA ASN A 185 -28.78 -44.90 28.51
C ASN A 185 -28.58 -46.00 29.57
N LEU A 186 -27.34 -46.29 29.94
CA LEU A 186 -27.04 -47.24 31.01
C LEU A 186 -27.59 -46.77 32.36
N ILE A 187 -27.37 -45.50 32.71
CA ILE A 187 -27.89 -44.90 33.94
C ILE A 187 -29.42 -45.00 33.98
N ARG A 188 -30.11 -44.63 32.90
CA ARG A 188 -31.58 -44.71 32.81
C ARG A 188 -32.11 -46.13 33.03
N ASN A 189 -31.42 -47.13 32.48
CA ASN A 189 -31.78 -48.54 32.70
C ASN A 189 -31.58 -48.96 34.16
N LEU A 190 -30.50 -48.52 34.80
CA LEU A 190 -30.24 -48.79 36.21
C LEU A 190 -31.25 -48.08 37.13
N GLU A 191 -31.63 -46.85 36.83
CA GLU A 191 -32.66 -46.11 37.57
C GLU A 191 -34.02 -46.84 37.52
N ALA A 192 -34.38 -47.39 36.36
CA ALA A 192 -35.59 -48.20 36.22
C ALA A 192 -35.53 -49.49 37.06
N ASP A 193 -34.38 -50.17 37.08
CA ASP A 193 -34.18 -51.38 37.91
C ASP A 193 -34.24 -51.06 39.41
N VAL A 194 -33.62 -49.96 39.85
CA VAL A 194 -33.69 -49.49 41.25
C VAL A 194 -35.14 -49.19 41.63
N THR A 195 -35.88 -48.47 40.80
CA THR A 195 -37.30 -48.15 41.05
C THR A 195 -38.15 -49.42 41.17
N ALA A 196 -37.91 -50.42 40.30
CA ALA A 196 -38.60 -51.71 40.37
C ALA A 196 -38.29 -52.46 41.67
N LYS A 197 -37.02 -52.47 42.10
CA LYS A 197 -36.61 -53.08 43.37
C LYS A 197 -37.20 -52.37 44.58
N GLU A 198 -37.27 -51.04 44.57
CA GLU A 198 -37.92 -50.26 45.62
C GLU A 198 -39.40 -50.61 45.77
N GLN A 199 -40.14 -50.74 44.66
CA GLN A 199 -41.55 -51.18 44.68
C GLN A 199 -41.70 -52.59 45.28
N ILE A 200 -40.83 -53.53 44.90
CA ILE A 200 -40.84 -54.90 45.46
C ILE A 200 -40.57 -54.86 46.97
N ILE A 201 -39.61 -54.05 47.44
CA ILE A 201 -39.29 -53.92 48.87
C ILE A 201 -40.50 -53.36 49.64
N LEU A 202 -41.17 -52.33 49.11
CA LEU A 202 -42.38 -51.76 49.71
C LEU A 202 -43.48 -52.82 49.83
N GLU A 203 -43.76 -53.56 48.76
CA GLU A 203 -44.76 -54.65 48.79
C GLU A 203 -44.41 -55.73 49.83
N LYS A 204 -43.13 -56.15 49.89
CA LYS A 204 -42.66 -57.12 50.88
C LYS A 204 -42.75 -56.60 52.30
N SER A 205 -42.52 -55.31 52.52
CA SER A 205 -42.65 -54.68 53.83
C SER A 205 -44.10 -54.66 54.31
N GLU A 206 -45.05 -54.39 53.41
CA GLU A 206 -46.48 -54.43 53.71
C GLU A 206 -46.95 -55.86 54.01
N GLN A 207 -46.50 -56.85 53.23
CA GLN A 207 -46.72 -58.27 53.52
C GLN A 207 -46.20 -58.66 54.92
N THR A 208 -45.02 -58.18 55.29
CA THR A 208 -44.41 -58.42 56.61
C THR A 208 -45.21 -57.77 57.73
N ASN A 209 -45.67 -56.54 57.55
CA ASN A 209 -46.53 -55.84 58.52
C ASN A 209 -47.86 -56.58 58.75
N MET A 210 -48.50 -57.06 57.68
CA MET A 210 -49.72 -57.88 57.81
C MET A 210 -49.47 -59.19 58.58
N LEU A 211 -48.32 -59.82 58.38
CA LEU A 211 -47.94 -61.02 59.14
C LEU A 211 -47.73 -60.69 60.63
N TRP A 212 -47.06 -59.59 60.95
CA TRP A 212 -46.90 -59.14 62.34
C TRP A 212 -48.24 -58.88 63.04
N GLU A 213 -49.20 -58.24 62.37
CA GLU A 213 -50.54 -58.04 62.94
C GLU A 213 -51.29 -59.36 63.14
N LYS A 214 -51.15 -60.33 62.22
CA LYS A 214 -51.71 -61.69 62.40
C LYS A 214 -51.09 -62.40 63.61
N ILE A 215 -49.77 -62.33 63.78
CA ILE A 215 -49.05 -62.92 64.92
C ILE A 215 -49.58 -62.31 66.22
N ARG A 216 -49.62 -60.98 66.32
CA ARG A 216 -50.15 -60.27 67.51
C ARG A 216 -51.58 -60.67 67.83
N GLY A 217 -52.42 -60.81 66.81
CA GLY A 217 -53.80 -61.28 66.95
C GLY A 217 -53.92 -62.73 67.46
N LEU A 218 -52.99 -63.61 67.06
CA LEU A 218 -52.92 -64.99 67.56
C LEU A 218 -52.38 -65.05 69.00
N GLU A 219 -51.34 -64.27 69.32
CA GLU A 219 -50.80 -64.13 70.67
C GLU A 219 -51.87 -63.70 71.68
N ALA A 220 -52.68 -62.68 71.34
CA ALA A 220 -53.78 -62.23 72.19
C ALA A 220 -54.87 -63.29 72.41
N LYS A 221 -55.12 -64.16 71.42
CA LYS A 221 -56.07 -65.30 71.56
C LYS A 221 -55.49 -66.38 72.46
N MET A 222 -54.20 -66.69 72.31
CA MET A 222 -53.48 -67.64 73.15
C MET A 222 -53.48 -67.18 74.62
N GLU A 223 -53.16 -65.91 74.88
CA GLU A 223 -53.15 -65.35 76.23
C GLU A 223 -54.53 -65.42 76.89
N LYS A 224 -55.60 -65.05 76.17
CA LYS A 224 -57.00 -65.20 76.66
C LYS A 224 -57.36 -66.65 77.00
N SER A 225 -56.98 -67.62 76.17
CA SER A 225 -57.24 -69.04 76.43
C SER A 225 -56.39 -69.60 77.58
N THR A 226 -55.19 -69.05 77.80
CA THR A 226 -54.31 -69.45 78.90
C THR A 226 -54.84 -68.91 80.23
N CYS A 227 -55.28 -67.65 80.29
CA CYS A 227 -55.91 -67.06 81.47
C CYS A 227 -57.24 -67.73 81.86
N GLN A 228 -57.98 -68.33 80.92
CA GLN A 228 -59.14 -69.16 81.24
C GLN A 228 -58.78 -70.52 81.85
N ASN A 229 -57.56 -71.03 81.62
CA ASN A 229 -57.10 -72.32 82.14
C ASN A 229 -56.33 -72.21 83.48
N THR A 230 -55.84 -71.03 83.85
CA THR A 230 -55.07 -70.80 85.11
C THR A 230 -55.90 -70.24 86.26
N ASP A 231 -57.21 -70.55 86.32
CA ASP A 231 -58.06 -70.29 87.49
C ASP A 231 -58.35 -71.58 88.29
N MET A 232 -57.37 -72.50 88.34
CA MET A 232 -57.36 -73.66 89.24
C MET A 232 -56.01 -73.73 89.97
N ASP A 233 -56.08 -73.34 91.23
CA ASP A 233 -55.26 -73.81 92.36
C ASP A 233 -53.84 -73.23 92.53
N LEU A 234 -53.76 -72.15 93.33
CA LEU A 234 -52.54 -71.71 94.01
C LEU A 234 -52.68 -72.01 95.51
N ASP A 235 -52.00 -73.06 96.01
CA ASP A 235 -51.59 -73.08 97.41
C ASP A 235 -50.28 -73.86 97.68
N LYS A 236 -49.56 -73.33 98.69
CA LYS A 236 -48.47 -73.90 99.49
C LYS A 236 -47.01 -73.79 99.01
N LYS A 237 -46.44 -72.64 99.40
CA LYS A 237 -45.30 -72.46 100.36
C LYS A 237 -44.29 -73.61 100.54
N GLN A 238 -43.00 -73.28 100.46
CA GLN A 238 -42.00 -73.40 101.56
C GLN A 238 -40.60 -72.84 101.13
N THR A 239 -40.17 -71.70 101.67
CA THR A 239 -39.15 -71.48 102.74
C THR A 239 -37.66 -71.64 102.40
N LYS A 240 -37.00 -70.48 102.29
CA LYS A 240 -35.71 -70.01 102.85
C LYS A 240 -34.41 -70.85 102.69
N LYS A 241 -33.36 -70.20 102.15
CA LYS A 241 -32.02 -70.07 102.78
C LYS A 241 -31.21 -68.89 102.19
N LYS A 242 -30.45 -68.19 103.05
CA LYS A 242 -29.67 -66.95 102.80
C LYS A 242 -28.28 -67.22 102.18
N CYS A 243 -27.95 -66.43 101.14
CA CYS A 243 -26.71 -65.71 100.73
C CYS A 243 -25.29 -66.30 100.97
N PRO A 244 -24.32 -66.05 100.05
CA PRO A 244 -23.58 -64.77 100.09
C PRO A 244 -23.20 -64.11 98.74
N ASN A 245 -22.95 -62.80 98.86
CA ASN A 245 -22.42 -61.86 97.88
C ASN A 245 -21.12 -62.30 97.18
N LYS A 246 -20.98 -61.96 95.89
CA LYS A 246 -19.66 -61.74 95.27
C LYS A 246 -19.72 -60.59 94.26
N LYS A 247 -19.04 -59.49 94.59
CA LYS A 247 -18.70 -58.38 93.70
C LYS A 247 -17.80 -58.89 92.55
N ARG A 248 -18.00 -58.40 91.33
CA ARG A 248 -16.90 -58.23 90.35
C ARG A 248 -17.13 -57.00 89.47
N LYS A 249 -16.02 -56.28 89.25
CA LYS A 249 -15.86 -54.96 88.60
C LYS A 249 -16.03 -55.02 87.07
N ARG A 250 -16.45 -53.85 86.53
CA ARG A 250 -16.11 -53.18 85.25
C ARG A 250 -15.27 -53.92 84.20
N ALA A 251 -15.65 -53.75 82.93
CA ALA A 251 -14.74 -53.33 81.86
C ALA A 251 -15.48 -52.47 80.81
N GLN A 252 -14.76 -51.48 80.31
CA GLN A 252 -15.10 -50.44 79.35
C GLN A 252 -14.16 -50.66 78.16
N ALA A 253 -14.65 -50.53 76.92
CA ALA A 253 -13.86 -50.35 75.69
C ALA A 253 -14.82 -49.70 74.66
N GLN A 254 -14.74 -48.40 74.33
CA GLN A 254 -13.79 -47.69 73.45
C GLN A 254 -13.67 -48.24 72.03
N HIS A 255 -14.20 -47.43 71.10
CA HIS A 255 -13.71 -47.04 69.78
C HIS A 255 -12.94 -48.05 68.90
N THR A 256 -13.45 -48.27 67.69
CA THR A 256 -12.86 -47.67 66.48
C THR A 256 -13.96 -47.39 65.47
#